data_AF-A0A497G032-F1
#
_entry.id   AF-A0A497G032-F1
#
_cell.length_a   1.000
_cell.length_b   1.000
_cell.length_c   1.000
_cell.angle_alpha   90.00
_cell.angle_beta   90.00
_cell.angle_gamma   90.00
#
_symmetry.space_group_name_H-M   'P 1'
#
loop_
_entity.id
_entity.type
_entity.pdbx_description
1 polymer ?
#
loop_
_entity_poly.entity_id
_entity_poly.type
_entity_poly.pdbx_seq_one_letter_code
_entity_poly.pdbx_strand_id
1 'polypeptide(L)'
;MGDGGYSILAAVILILVTIFTAVVIYMWVLYRVPSFQREGETSFSKIKVEGARAGSGGSIVIYVRNVGDSETRLTAFYIVDLKGNIVYFKQISLNLKPRELKRVVVQGVLLGELKDKVNPEEKYYIKLASGSCESGCTVPGSALVRSFTSLKKVVFLADTNGNNPGGNFHWVYLDYTSGNYVMYDNYTGSPQFIYKGTAPVLLVDSYTISTKWVPWSERPVDSPVVVILNPTLGSEDWVFKWTDPEGTHRFYIEALEGEIEADFLVFWEDLFNPAHPPAAIDDWKDHVVRITAFANGTYRIAVYVAKGGYAQRFYLTNIDPSKILEETPEYVKPGGAYWKKVENGYLRPIKVFKISES
;
A
#
# COMPACT_ATOMS: atom_id res chain seq x y z
N MET A 1 -19.55 70.27 -58.38
CA MET A 1 -18.37 69.82 -57.60
C MET A 1 -18.90 69.07 -56.38
N GLY A 2 -18.40 67.86 -56.13
CA GLY A 2 -18.64 67.09 -54.89
C GLY A 2 -19.77 66.07 -55.01
N ASP A 3 -19.43 64.80 -55.27
CA ASP A 3 -20.13 63.60 -54.75
C ASP A 3 -19.47 62.29 -55.21
N GLY A 4 -18.75 62.28 -56.34
CA GLY A 4 -18.04 61.08 -56.82
C GLY A 4 -16.80 60.66 -56.01
N GLY A 5 -16.16 61.62 -55.32
CA GLY A 5 -14.95 61.35 -54.53
C GLY A 5 -15.23 60.59 -53.23
N TYR A 6 -16.39 60.83 -52.61
CA TYR A 6 -16.79 60.16 -51.37
C TYR A 6 -17.15 58.70 -51.61
N SER A 7 -17.77 58.37 -52.75
CA SER A 7 -18.10 56.98 -53.11
C SER A 7 -16.86 56.11 -53.35
N ILE A 8 -15.84 56.65 -54.02
CA ILE A 8 -14.58 55.91 -54.24
C ILE A 8 -13.83 55.73 -52.92
N LEU A 9 -13.75 56.77 -52.10
CA LEU A 9 -13.10 56.70 -50.79
C LEU A 9 -13.81 55.70 -49.87
N ALA A 10 -15.14 55.70 -49.84
CA ALA A 10 -15.93 54.75 -49.07
C ALA A 10 -15.72 53.30 -49.53
N ALA A 11 -15.64 53.06 -50.85
CA ALA A 11 -15.39 51.74 -51.40
C ALA A 11 -13.99 51.22 -51.01
N VAL A 12 -12.96 52.07 -51.07
CA VAL A 12 -11.59 51.71 -50.66
C VAL A 12 -11.51 51.40 -49.16
N ILE A 13 -12.16 52.21 -48.32
CA ILE A 13 -12.22 51.97 -46.87
C ILE A 13 -12.94 50.65 -46.57
N LEU A 14 -14.05 50.36 -47.26
CA LEU A 14 -14.80 49.13 -47.06
C LEU A 14 -13.96 47.88 -47.41
N ILE A 15 -13.18 47.93 -48.49
CA ILE A 15 -12.27 46.85 -48.89
C ILE A 15 -11.22 46.63 -47.80
N LEU A 16 -10.60 47.70 -47.28
CA LEU A 16 -9.59 47.60 -46.23
C LEU A 16 -10.15 47.00 -44.94
N VAL A 17 -11.34 47.42 -44.51
CA VAL A 17 -12.01 46.86 -43.33
C VAL A 17 -12.35 45.39 -43.54
N THR A 18 -12.78 45.01 -44.75
CA THR A 18 -13.12 43.62 -45.07
C THR A 18 -11.89 42.71 -45.02
N ILE A 19 -10.77 43.15 -45.61
CA ILE A 19 -9.49 42.42 -45.57
C ILE A 19 -9.01 42.28 -44.12
N PHE A 20 -9.03 43.38 -43.36
CA PHE A 20 -8.61 43.36 -41.96
C PHE A 20 -9.45 42.39 -41.13
N THR A 21 -10.77 42.43 -41.30
CA THR A 21 -11.71 41.54 -40.61
C THR A 21 -11.47 40.08 -41.00
N ALA A 22 -11.25 39.79 -42.28
CA ALA A 22 -10.94 38.45 -42.76
C ALA A 22 -9.62 37.91 -42.17
N VAL A 23 -8.59 38.74 -42.07
CA VAL A 23 -7.29 38.37 -41.47
C VAL A 23 -7.44 38.11 -39.96
N VAL A 24 -8.18 38.96 -39.24
CA VAL A 24 -8.43 38.75 -37.80
C VAL A 24 -9.23 37.48 -37.56
N ILE A 25 -10.27 37.21 -38.36
CA ILE A 25 -11.04 35.96 -38.28
C ILE A 25 -10.14 34.76 -38.62
N TYR A 26 -9.31 34.85 -39.65
CA TYR A 26 -8.38 33.79 -40.02
C TYR A 26 -7.37 33.48 -38.91
N MET A 27 -6.78 34.52 -38.29
CA MET A 27 -5.90 34.34 -37.14
C MET A 27 -6.63 33.79 -35.92
N TRP A 28 -7.87 34.23 -35.67
CA TRP A 28 -8.70 33.69 -34.59
C TRP A 28 -9.03 32.22 -34.82
N VAL A 29 -9.35 31.81 -36.05
CA VAL A 29 -9.56 30.41 -36.42
C VAL A 29 -8.27 29.60 -36.23
N LEU A 30 -7.12 30.10 -36.69
CA LEU A 30 -5.84 29.40 -36.47
C LEU A 30 -5.45 29.27 -34.99
N TYR A 31 -5.82 30.24 -34.15
CA TYR A 31 -5.45 30.26 -32.74
C TYR A 31 -6.46 29.54 -31.82
N ARG A 32 -7.75 29.51 -32.20
CA ARG A 32 -8.82 28.87 -31.41
C ARG A 32 -9.30 27.54 -31.95
N VAL A 33 -9.06 27.20 -33.22
CA VAL A 33 -9.16 25.80 -33.61
C VAL A 33 -7.98 25.15 -32.89
N PRO A 34 -8.22 24.36 -31.81
CA PRO A 34 -7.15 23.52 -31.31
C PRO A 34 -6.69 22.76 -32.53
N SER A 35 -5.39 22.62 -32.75
CA SER A 35 -4.89 21.64 -33.71
C SER A 35 -5.70 20.37 -33.46
N PHE A 36 -6.69 20.10 -34.33
CA PHE A 36 -7.37 18.82 -34.40
C PHE A 36 -6.23 17.93 -34.87
N GLN A 37 -5.43 17.46 -33.90
CA GLN A 37 -4.63 16.28 -34.10
C GLN A 37 -5.63 15.28 -34.64
N ARG A 38 -5.41 14.95 -35.92
CA ARG A 38 -6.18 13.96 -36.65
C ARG A 38 -6.52 12.83 -35.68
N GLU A 39 -7.80 12.53 -35.53
CA GLU A 39 -8.35 11.26 -35.02
C GLU A 39 -7.94 10.06 -35.91
N GLY A 40 -6.69 10.05 -36.37
CA GLY A 40 -6.10 9.08 -37.30
C GLY A 40 -4.60 8.93 -37.14
N GLU A 41 -3.92 9.72 -36.29
CA GLU A 41 -2.69 9.23 -35.68
C GLU A 41 -3.14 8.34 -34.53
N THR A 42 -3.08 7.03 -34.74
CA THR A 42 -2.93 6.08 -33.64
C THR A 42 -1.92 6.70 -32.68
N SER A 43 -2.37 7.23 -31.54
CA SER A 43 -1.46 7.56 -30.44
C SER A 43 -0.80 6.24 -30.11
N PHE A 44 0.36 5.98 -30.73
CA PHE A 44 1.09 4.75 -30.53
C PHE A 44 1.26 4.66 -29.03
N SER A 45 0.65 3.64 -28.42
CA SER A 45 0.68 3.51 -26.97
C SER A 45 2.13 3.58 -26.55
N LYS A 46 2.50 4.65 -25.83
CA LYS A 46 3.88 4.84 -25.36
C LYS A 46 4.26 3.76 -24.35
N ILE A 47 3.29 3.02 -23.84
CA ILE A 47 3.48 1.95 -22.88
C ILE A 47 3.04 0.61 -23.46
N LYS A 48 3.77 -0.44 -23.12
CA LYS A 48 3.44 -1.83 -23.43
C LYS A 48 3.56 -2.66 -22.17
N VAL A 49 2.47 -3.31 -21.76
CA VAL A 49 2.53 -4.37 -20.75
C VAL A 49 3.13 -5.61 -21.39
N GLU A 50 4.30 -6.01 -20.93
CA GLU A 50 5.02 -7.20 -21.39
C GLU A 50 4.48 -8.47 -20.71
N GLY A 51 3.89 -8.32 -19.52
CA GLY A 51 3.23 -9.40 -18.81
C GLY A 51 2.87 -9.01 -17.38
N ALA A 52 2.05 -9.86 -16.75
CA ALA A 52 1.75 -9.77 -15.33
C ALA A 52 1.77 -11.17 -14.70
N ARG A 53 2.16 -11.25 -13.44
CA ARG A 53 2.18 -12.48 -12.66
C ARG A 53 1.73 -12.22 -11.22
N ALA A 54 1.26 -13.27 -10.57
CA ALA A 54 1.16 -13.27 -9.11
C ALA A 54 2.60 -13.27 -8.54
N GLY A 55 2.80 -12.43 -7.54
CA GLY A 55 3.99 -12.40 -6.70
C GLY A 55 3.97 -13.51 -5.64
N SER A 56 5.15 -13.95 -5.23
CA SER A 56 5.33 -14.91 -4.13
C SER A 56 5.01 -14.28 -2.76
N GLY A 57 5.34 -12.99 -2.59
CA GLY A 57 4.99 -12.15 -1.45
C GLY A 57 3.58 -11.57 -1.52
N GLY A 58 2.67 -12.22 -2.26
CA GLY A 58 1.28 -11.81 -2.46
C GLY A 58 1.18 -10.39 -2.98
N SER A 59 1.40 -10.26 -4.27
CA SER A 59 1.28 -9.01 -5.02
C SER A 59 0.89 -9.33 -6.45
N ILE A 60 0.49 -8.33 -7.21
CA ILE A 60 0.48 -8.42 -8.67
C ILE A 60 1.71 -7.68 -9.17
N VAL A 61 2.57 -8.41 -9.88
CA VAL A 61 3.79 -7.88 -10.49
C VAL A 61 3.54 -7.70 -11.97
N ILE A 62 3.69 -6.48 -12.47
CA ILE A 62 3.43 -6.10 -13.86
C ILE A 62 4.72 -5.58 -14.46
N TYR A 63 5.10 -6.10 -15.61
CA TYR A 63 6.25 -5.63 -16.36
C TYR A 63 5.75 -4.72 -17.47
N VAL A 64 6.15 -3.45 -17.43
CA VAL A 64 5.71 -2.43 -18.37
C VAL A 64 6.92 -1.74 -18.99
N ARG A 65 6.90 -1.63 -20.31
CA ARG A 65 7.93 -0.97 -21.08
C ARG A 65 7.41 0.34 -21.66
N ASN A 66 8.21 1.40 -21.58
CA ASN A 66 7.99 2.56 -22.43
C ASN A 66 8.53 2.26 -23.84
N VAL A 67 7.65 2.07 -24.82
CA VAL A 67 8.01 1.80 -26.22
C VAL A 67 8.13 3.07 -27.06
N GLY A 68 7.85 4.24 -26.46
CA GLY A 68 8.04 5.54 -27.09
C GLY A 68 9.45 6.10 -26.93
N ASP A 69 9.68 7.23 -27.58
CA ASP A 69 10.97 7.95 -27.59
C ASP A 69 11.02 9.11 -26.58
N SER A 70 9.98 9.27 -25.76
CA SER A 70 9.88 10.31 -24.72
C SER A 70 9.51 9.69 -23.37
N GLU A 71 9.95 10.33 -22.28
CA GLU A 71 9.57 9.94 -20.93
C GLU A 71 8.04 9.92 -20.79
N THR A 72 7.53 8.93 -20.06
CA THR A 72 6.10 8.68 -19.90
C THR A 72 5.81 8.37 -18.44
N ARG A 73 4.70 8.90 -17.90
CA ARG A 73 4.32 8.73 -16.50
C ARG A 73 3.05 7.90 -16.39
N LEU A 74 3.15 6.75 -15.74
CA LEU A 74 1.98 5.97 -15.36
C LEU A 74 1.20 6.69 -14.27
N THR A 75 -0.11 6.79 -14.45
CA THR A 75 -1.02 7.54 -13.58
C THR A 75 -2.06 6.66 -12.90
N ALA A 76 -2.41 5.52 -13.49
CA ALA A 76 -3.42 4.64 -12.93
C ALA A 76 -3.18 3.16 -13.24
N PHE A 77 -3.69 2.32 -12.33
CA PHE A 77 -3.80 0.89 -12.45
C PHE A 77 -5.26 0.48 -12.25
N TYR A 78 -5.74 -0.42 -13.11
CA TYR A 78 -7.09 -0.95 -13.06
C TYR A 78 -7.07 -2.48 -13.14
N ILE A 79 -8.03 -3.10 -12.48
CA ILE A 79 -8.45 -4.47 -12.77
C ILE A 79 -9.89 -4.38 -13.27
N VAL A 80 -10.14 -4.96 -14.44
CA VAL A 80 -11.41 -4.91 -15.14
C VAL A 80 -11.90 -6.33 -15.39
N ASP A 81 -13.18 -6.61 -15.13
CA ASP A 81 -13.79 -7.89 -15.47
C ASP A 81 -14.00 -8.04 -17.00
N LEU A 82 -14.48 -9.21 -17.46
CA LEU A 82 -14.76 -9.43 -18.88
C LEU A 82 -15.94 -8.62 -19.43
N LYS A 83 -16.76 -8.04 -18.55
CA LYS A 83 -17.92 -7.20 -18.89
C LYS A 83 -17.53 -5.73 -19.04
N GLY A 84 -16.29 -5.37 -18.71
CA GLY A 84 -15.79 -4.00 -18.75
C GLY A 84 -15.96 -3.22 -17.44
N ASN A 85 -16.42 -3.86 -16.36
CA ASN A 85 -16.55 -3.20 -15.05
C ASN A 85 -15.19 -3.11 -14.37
N ILE A 86 -14.88 -1.94 -13.82
CA ILE A 86 -13.69 -1.74 -12.99
C ILE A 86 -13.98 -2.39 -11.63
N VAL A 87 -13.27 -3.47 -11.31
CA VAL A 87 -13.38 -4.16 -10.01
C VAL A 87 -12.37 -3.62 -9.00
N TYR A 88 -11.29 -3.00 -9.49
CA TYR A 88 -10.27 -2.34 -8.68
C TYR A 88 -9.66 -1.15 -9.41
N PHE A 89 -9.35 -0.10 -8.67
CA PHE A 89 -8.66 1.08 -9.16
C PHE A 89 -7.62 1.55 -8.15
N LYS A 90 -6.44 1.93 -8.65
CA LYS A 90 -5.43 2.61 -7.85
C LYS A 90 -4.73 3.68 -8.66
N GLN A 91 -4.62 4.88 -8.10
CA GLN A 91 -3.75 5.91 -8.63
C GLN A 91 -2.29 5.51 -8.38
N ILE A 92 -1.46 5.63 -9.41
CA ILE A 92 -0.02 5.39 -9.34
C ILE A 92 0.73 6.60 -9.87
N SER A 93 1.99 6.75 -9.51
CA SER A 93 2.84 7.81 -10.03
C SER A 93 4.21 7.23 -10.30
N LEU A 94 4.43 6.77 -11.54
CA LEU A 94 5.67 6.13 -11.92
C LEU A 94 6.19 6.67 -13.24
N ASN A 95 7.39 7.24 -13.21
CA ASN A 95 8.07 7.67 -14.44
C ASN A 95 8.79 6.49 -15.09
N LEU A 96 8.70 6.45 -16.42
CA LEU A 96 9.36 5.50 -17.32
C LEU A 96 10.15 6.27 -18.37
N LYS A 97 11.48 6.14 -18.34
CA LYS A 97 12.36 6.67 -19.38
C LYS A 97 12.10 5.97 -20.72
N PRO A 98 12.45 6.60 -21.86
CA PRO A 98 12.33 5.95 -23.16
C PRO A 98 12.98 4.56 -23.17
N ARG A 99 12.29 3.57 -23.72
CA ARG A 99 12.74 2.16 -23.86
C ARG A 99 12.92 1.38 -22.54
N GLU A 100 12.73 2.02 -21.38
CA GLU A 100 12.87 1.40 -20.06
C GLU A 100 11.81 0.32 -19.83
N LEU A 101 12.23 -0.83 -19.30
CA LEU A 101 11.35 -1.83 -18.72
C LEU A 101 11.33 -1.63 -17.21
N LYS A 102 10.14 -1.53 -16.62
CA LYS A 102 9.99 -1.36 -15.18
C LYS A 102 9.00 -2.37 -14.61
N ARG A 103 9.28 -2.74 -13.37
CA ARG A 103 8.44 -3.60 -12.55
C ARG A 103 7.50 -2.71 -11.73
N VAL A 104 6.19 -2.90 -11.91
CA VAL A 104 5.13 -2.26 -11.11
C VAL A 104 4.55 -3.31 -10.18
N VAL A 105 4.51 -3.02 -8.88
CA VAL A 105 4.00 -3.93 -7.87
C VAL A 105 2.76 -3.33 -7.23
N VAL A 106 1.68 -4.11 -7.22
CA VAL A 106 0.50 -3.82 -6.41
C VAL A 106 0.50 -4.80 -5.26
N GLN A 107 0.80 -4.30 -4.05
CA GLN A 107 0.91 -5.12 -2.84
C GLN A 107 -0.44 -5.80 -2.54
N GLY A 108 -0.42 -7.09 -2.18
CA GLY A 108 -1.63 -7.90 -1.96
C GLY A 108 -2.50 -7.42 -0.81
N VAL A 109 -1.92 -6.71 0.16
CA VAL A 109 -2.63 -5.95 1.20
C VAL A 109 -3.63 -4.94 0.64
N LEU A 110 -3.37 -4.36 -0.53
CA LEU A 110 -4.32 -3.49 -1.20
C LEU A 110 -5.33 -4.28 -2.04
N LEU A 111 -5.02 -5.52 -2.37
CA LEU A 111 -5.86 -6.39 -3.19
C LEU A 111 -6.85 -7.22 -2.37
N GLY A 112 -6.77 -7.19 -1.03
CA GLY A 112 -7.70 -7.91 -0.16
C GLY A 112 -9.17 -7.57 -0.39
N GLU A 113 -9.47 -6.33 -0.82
CA GLU A 113 -10.83 -5.91 -1.18
C GLU A 113 -11.42 -6.65 -2.39
N LEU A 114 -10.59 -7.41 -3.11
CA LEU A 114 -10.99 -8.20 -4.27
C LEU A 114 -11.45 -9.62 -3.90
N LYS A 115 -11.27 -10.04 -2.64
CA LYS A 115 -11.55 -11.41 -2.19
C LYS A 115 -12.95 -11.88 -2.57
N ASP A 116 -13.94 -11.00 -2.46
CA ASP A 116 -15.34 -11.31 -2.75
C ASP A 116 -15.80 -10.78 -4.13
N LYS A 117 -14.91 -10.11 -4.88
CA LYS A 117 -15.18 -9.54 -6.21
C LYS A 117 -14.59 -10.37 -7.35
N VAL A 118 -13.65 -11.26 -7.04
CA VAL A 118 -12.90 -12.03 -8.04
C VAL A 118 -13.31 -13.50 -8.03
N ASN A 119 -13.73 -14.01 -9.18
CA ASN A 119 -13.97 -15.42 -9.41
C ASN A 119 -12.68 -16.09 -9.93
N PRO A 120 -12.16 -17.13 -9.26
CA PRO A 120 -10.91 -17.79 -9.67
C PRO A 120 -10.97 -18.43 -11.08
N GLU A 121 -12.16 -18.80 -11.54
CA GLU A 121 -12.39 -19.46 -12.84
C GLU A 121 -12.52 -18.45 -14.01
N GLU A 122 -12.66 -17.16 -13.70
CA GLU A 122 -12.80 -16.12 -14.71
C GLU A 122 -11.44 -15.52 -15.11
N LYS A 123 -11.46 -14.63 -16.11
CA LYS A 123 -10.29 -13.85 -16.53
C LYS A 123 -10.55 -12.37 -16.25
N TYR A 124 -9.48 -11.64 -16.01
CA TYR A 124 -9.52 -10.21 -15.74
C TYR A 124 -8.50 -9.48 -16.60
N TYR A 125 -8.79 -8.25 -16.97
CA TYR A 125 -7.85 -7.36 -17.63
C TYR A 125 -7.14 -6.51 -16.58
N ILE A 126 -5.81 -6.63 -16.52
CA ILE A 126 -4.97 -5.64 -15.87
C ILE A 126 -4.70 -4.53 -16.88
N LYS A 127 -4.98 -3.29 -16.50
CA LYS A 127 -4.66 -2.11 -17.32
C LYS A 127 -3.80 -1.12 -16.55
N LEU A 128 -2.82 -0.55 -17.24
CA LEU A 128 -2.06 0.60 -16.81
C LEU A 128 -2.37 1.76 -17.75
N ALA A 129 -2.56 2.95 -17.18
CA ALA A 129 -2.82 4.17 -17.94
C ALA A 129 -1.70 5.19 -17.72
N SER A 130 -1.46 5.98 -18.76
CA SER A 130 -0.54 7.11 -18.80
C SER A 130 -1.14 8.22 -19.64
N GLY A 131 -1.83 9.17 -19.00
CA GLY A 131 -2.52 10.25 -19.72
C GLY A 131 -3.57 9.69 -20.68
N SER A 132 -3.36 9.88 -21.99
CA SER A 132 -4.24 9.37 -23.06
C SER A 132 -3.89 7.96 -23.56
N CYS A 133 -2.86 7.30 -23.01
CA CYS A 133 -2.44 5.96 -23.43
C CYS A 133 -2.81 4.91 -22.37
N GLU A 134 -3.25 3.74 -22.83
CA GLU A 134 -3.48 2.57 -21.98
C GLU A 134 -2.78 1.35 -22.57
N SER A 135 -2.31 0.47 -21.69
CA SER A 135 -1.84 -0.87 -22.07
C SER A 135 -2.21 -1.86 -20.99
N GLY A 136 -2.42 -3.12 -21.38
CA GLY A 136 -2.89 -4.13 -20.46
C GLY A 136 -2.62 -5.54 -20.91
N CYS A 137 -2.87 -6.47 -20.03
CA CYS A 137 -2.81 -7.91 -20.29
C CYS A 137 -3.97 -8.62 -19.58
N THR A 138 -4.33 -9.80 -20.06
CA THR A 138 -5.29 -10.66 -19.38
C THR A 138 -4.57 -11.54 -18.37
N VAL A 139 -5.16 -11.68 -17.18
CA VAL A 139 -4.71 -12.62 -16.14
C VAL A 139 -5.87 -13.51 -15.71
N PRO A 140 -5.62 -14.77 -15.33
CA PRO A 140 -6.66 -15.61 -14.74
C PRO A 140 -7.01 -15.11 -13.32
N GLY A 141 -8.28 -15.21 -12.95
CA GLY A 141 -8.77 -14.86 -11.62
C GLY A 141 -8.05 -15.63 -10.52
N SER A 142 -7.70 -16.89 -10.77
CA SER A 142 -6.87 -17.69 -9.87
C SER A 142 -5.49 -17.07 -9.58
N ALA A 143 -4.89 -16.32 -10.51
CA ALA A 143 -3.66 -15.57 -10.23
C ALA A 143 -3.92 -14.35 -9.33
N LEU A 144 -5.03 -13.64 -9.53
CA LEU A 144 -5.44 -12.56 -8.63
C LEU A 144 -5.71 -13.10 -7.22
N VAL A 145 -6.47 -14.19 -7.11
CA VAL A 145 -6.76 -14.85 -5.82
C VAL A 145 -5.48 -15.25 -5.11
N ARG A 146 -4.56 -15.93 -5.82
CA ARG A 146 -3.25 -16.28 -5.24
C ARG A 146 -2.50 -15.07 -4.69
N SER A 147 -2.61 -13.91 -5.35
CA SER A 147 -1.91 -12.67 -4.94
C SER A 147 -2.34 -12.14 -3.57
N PHE A 148 -3.46 -12.61 -2.99
CA PHE A 148 -3.89 -12.24 -1.64
C PHE A 148 -4.18 -13.43 -0.72
N THR A 149 -4.11 -14.68 -1.20
CA THR A 149 -4.33 -15.89 -0.37
C THR A 149 -3.06 -16.67 -0.03
N SER A 150 -2.00 -16.62 -0.83
CA SER A 150 -0.80 -17.46 -0.63
C SER A 150 0.17 -16.95 0.43
N LEU A 151 -0.18 -15.86 1.11
CA LEU A 151 0.72 -15.17 2.03
C LEU A 151 0.71 -15.76 3.43
N LYS A 152 1.92 -15.95 4.00
CA LYS A 152 2.10 -16.20 5.43
C LYS A 152 1.38 -15.11 6.23
N LYS A 153 0.72 -15.49 7.31
CA LYS A 153 0.08 -14.57 8.25
C LYS A 153 1.05 -14.26 9.36
N VAL A 154 0.82 -13.14 10.02
CA VAL A 154 1.72 -12.65 11.05
C VAL A 154 1.08 -12.88 12.38
N VAL A 155 1.81 -13.47 13.32
CA VAL A 155 1.33 -13.62 14.70
C VAL A 155 2.27 -12.91 15.65
N PHE A 156 1.67 -12.09 16.51
CA PHE A 156 2.34 -11.46 17.64
C PHE A 156 1.74 -12.03 18.92
N LEU A 157 2.56 -12.67 19.73
CA LEU A 157 2.14 -13.31 20.96
C LEU A 157 2.89 -12.69 22.14
N ALA A 158 2.12 -12.25 23.13
CA ALA A 158 2.59 -11.70 24.38
C ALA A 158 2.44 -12.74 25.51
N ASP A 159 3.53 -13.01 26.24
CA ASP A 159 3.59 -13.92 27.39
C ASP A 159 3.71 -13.11 28.68
N THR A 160 2.69 -13.17 29.53
CA THR A 160 2.62 -12.40 30.78
C THR A 160 3.63 -12.87 31.82
N ASN A 161 4.14 -14.10 31.72
CA ASN A 161 4.93 -14.77 32.76
C ASN A 161 6.40 -14.95 32.37
N GLY A 162 6.87 -14.26 31.32
CA GLY A 162 8.29 -14.07 31.06
C GLY A 162 9.12 -15.36 30.86
N ASN A 163 8.56 -16.37 30.18
CA ASN A 163 9.12 -17.70 29.86
C ASN A 163 8.84 -18.84 30.85
N ASN A 164 7.95 -18.68 31.85
CA ASN A 164 7.59 -19.81 32.72
C ASN A 164 6.64 -20.82 32.00
N PRO A 165 6.85 -22.14 32.15
CA PRO A 165 5.90 -23.14 31.67
C PRO A 165 4.55 -22.96 32.37
N GLY A 166 3.46 -22.81 31.60
CA GLY A 166 2.12 -22.51 32.13
C GLY A 166 1.76 -21.01 32.14
N GLY A 167 2.48 -20.18 31.39
CA GLY A 167 2.16 -18.76 31.21
C GLY A 167 0.79 -18.49 30.61
N ASN A 168 0.20 -17.35 30.99
CA ASN A 168 -0.92 -16.77 30.27
C ASN A 168 -0.37 -16.01 29.07
N PHE A 169 -0.89 -16.36 27.90
CA PHE A 169 -0.57 -15.79 26.62
C PHE A 169 -1.84 -15.20 26.03
N HIS A 170 -1.65 -14.14 25.26
CA HIS A 170 -2.62 -13.74 24.25
C HIS A 170 -1.85 -13.37 23.00
N TRP A 171 -2.50 -13.56 21.87
CA TRP A 171 -1.89 -13.30 20.58
C TRP A 171 -2.89 -12.77 19.58
N VAL A 172 -2.36 -11.98 18.66
CA VAL A 172 -3.09 -11.53 17.50
C VAL A 172 -2.55 -12.21 16.26
N TYR A 173 -3.44 -12.89 15.55
CA TYR A 173 -3.22 -13.47 14.23
C TYR A 173 -3.73 -12.50 13.19
N LEU A 174 -2.82 -11.88 12.43
CA LEU A 174 -3.12 -10.87 11.43
C LEU A 174 -2.98 -11.44 10.02
N ASP A 175 -4.10 -11.43 9.29
CA ASP A 175 -4.11 -11.53 7.84
C ASP A 175 -3.95 -10.14 7.22
N TYR A 176 -2.70 -9.73 7.06
CA TYR A 176 -2.39 -8.40 6.54
C TYR A 176 -2.84 -8.21 5.09
N THR A 177 -3.25 -9.26 4.35
CA THR A 177 -3.78 -9.04 2.99
C THR A 177 -5.17 -8.45 3.01
N SER A 178 -5.96 -8.77 4.03
CA SER A 178 -7.33 -8.30 4.20
C SER A 178 -7.47 -7.30 5.36
N GLY A 179 -6.41 -7.11 6.15
CA GLY A 179 -6.46 -6.37 7.42
C GLY A 179 -7.17 -7.14 8.52
N ASN A 180 -7.79 -8.30 8.25
CA ASN A 180 -8.51 -9.04 9.26
C ASN A 180 -7.56 -9.62 10.29
N TYR A 181 -7.95 -9.54 11.55
CA TYR A 181 -7.23 -10.19 12.62
C TYR A 181 -8.17 -10.96 13.53
N VAL A 182 -7.61 -11.99 14.16
CA VAL A 182 -8.27 -12.77 15.19
C VAL A 182 -7.37 -12.80 16.41
N MET A 183 -7.99 -12.68 17.57
CA MET A 183 -7.31 -12.72 18.86
C MET A 183 -7.69 -13.98 19.59
N TYR A 184 -6.67 -14.55 20.21
CA TYR A 184 -6.78 -15.70 21.06
C TYR A 184 -6.05 -15.44 22.37
N ASP A 185 -6.43 -16.18 23.40
CA ASP A 185 -5.66 -16.28 24.62
C ASP A 185 -5.67 -17.72 25.15
N ASN A 186 -4.91 -18.00 26.20
CA ASN A 186 -5.01 -19.28 26.91
C ASN A 186 -5.20 -19.10 28.43
N TYR A 187 -5.86 -18.02 28.87
CA TYR A 187 -5.96 -17.68 30.29
C TYR A 187 -6.73 -18.73 31.11
N THR A 188 -7.49 -19.60 30.44
CA THR A 188 -8.20 -20.75 31.04
C THR A 188 -7.44 -22.07 30.91
N GLY A 189 -6.17 -22.06 30.49
CA GLY A 189 -5.33 -23.24 30.30
C GLY A 189 -5.39 -23.90 28.92
N SER A 190 -6.19 -23.38 27.98
CA SER A 190 -6.23 -23.84 26.58
C SER A 190 -6.46 -22.66 25.62
N PRO A 191 -5.96 -22.71 24.37
CA PRO A 191 -6.24 -21.69 23.37
C PRO A 191 -7.74 -21.46 23.15
N GLN A 192 -8.19 -20.21 23.27
CA GLN A 192 -9.57 -19.81 23.10
C GLN A 192 -9.68 -18.63 22.14
N PHE A 193 -10.69 -18.65 21.28
CA PHE A 193 -11.05 -17.49 20.48
C PHE A 193 -11.61 -16.40 21.41
N ILE A 194 -11.10 -15.18 21.27
CA ILE A 194 -11.49 -14.05 22.12
C ILE A 194 -12.22 -12.99 21.30
N TYR A 195 -11.65 -12.62 20.16
CA TYR A 195 -12.14 -11.47 19.41
C TYR A 195 -11.72 -11.54 17.95
N LYS A 196 -12.48 -10.89 17.07
CA LYS A 196 -12.09 -10.66 15.67
C LYS A 196 -12.35 -9.21 15.29
N GLY A 197 -11.50 -8.67 14.44
CA GLY A 197 -11.64 -7.33 13.91
C GLY A 197 -10.94 -7.15 12.58
N THR A 198 -10.97 -5.92 12.07
CA THR A 198 -10.26 -5.52 10.86
C THR A 198 -9.37 -4.34 11.21
N ALA A 199 -8.08 -4.51 11.03
CA ALA A 199 -7.07 -3.48 11.23
C ALA A 199 -7.19 -2.43 10.11
N PRO A 200 -7.11 -1.12 10.43
CA PRO A 200 -6.90 -0.11 9.41
C PRO A 200 -5.57 -0.36 8.68
N VAL A 201 -5.65 -0.34 7.35
CA VAL A 201 -4.51 -0.47 6.44
C VAL A 201 -4.32 0.88 5.76
N LEU A 202 -3.24 1.57 6.08
CA LEU A 202 -3.06 2.98 5.73
C LEU A 202 -1.82 3.19 4.86
N LEU A 203 -1.96 4.01 3.82
CA LEU A 203 -0.86 4.49 2.99
C LEU A 203 -0.68 6.00 3.23
N VAL A 204 -0.02 6.35 4.34
CA VAL A 204 0.11 7.73 4.82
C VAL A 204 1.50 7.94 5.43
N ASP A 205 2.01 9.17 5.35
CA ASP A 205 3.30 9.54 5.97
C ASP A 205 3.20 9.84 7.48
N SER A 206 1.98 10.07 7.96
CA SER A 206 1.73 10.34 9.37
C SER A 206 0.36 9.86 9.82
N TYR A 207 0.27 9.40 11.06
CA TYR A 207 -0.98 8.98 11.68
C TYR A 207 -1.03 9.39 13.16
N THR A 208 -2.23 9.76 13.63
CA THR A 208 -2.48 10.12 15.03
C THR A 208 -3.53 9.19 15.59
N ILE A 209 -3.14 8.31 16.52
CA ILE A 209 -4.07 7.33 17.13
C ILE A 209 -4.97 8.00 18.17
N SER A 210 -4.39 8.88 18.98
CA SER A 210 -5.04 9.69 20.00
C SER A 210 -4.09 10.79 20.45
N THR A 211 -4.63 11.88 21.01
CA THR A 211 -3.83 12.95 21.65
C THR A 211 -3.95 12.93 23.18
N LYS A 212 -4.73 12.01 23.74
CA LYS A 212 -4.94 11.84 25.18
C LYS A 212 -5.02 10.36 25.57
N TRP A 213 -4.59 10.04 26.78
CA TRP A 213 -4.87 8.73 27.37
C TRP A 213 -6.37 8.58 27.61
N VAL A 214 -6.90 7.42 27.24
CA VAL A 214 -8.34 7.12 27.32
C VAL A 214 -8.55 5.82 28.11
N PRO A 215 -9.64 5.72 28.89
CA PRO A 215 -10.04 4.44 29.49
C PRO A 215 -10.26 3.36 28.41
N TRP A 216 -10.17 2.09 28.80
CA TRP A 216 -10.40 0.94 27.89
C TRP A 216 -11.72 1.05 27.09
N SER A 217 -12.77 1.58 27.72
CA SER A 217 -14.09 1.76 27.11
C SER A 217 -14.13 2.83 26.01
N GLU A 218 -13.18 3.76 26.00
CA GLU A 218 -13.09 4.89 25.07
C GLU A 218 -11.92 4.74 24.09
N ARG A 219 -11.32 3.55 24.03
CA ARG A 219 -10.19 3.29 23.15
C ARG A 219 -10.52 3.57 21.67
N PRO A 220 -9.55 4.03 20.87
CA PRO A 220 -9.74 4.21 19.43
C PRO A 220 -10.21 2.91 18.77
N VAL A 221 -11.16 3.03 17.84
CA VAL A 221 -11.71 1.89 17.07
C VAL A 221 -10.64 1.23 16.19
N ASP A 222 -9.65 2.04 15.81
CA ASP A 222 -8.51 1.64 14.98
C ASP A 222 -7.50 0.76 15.74
N SER A 223 -7.73 0.52 17.03
CA SER A 223 -6.95 -0.36 17.88
C SER A 223 -7.57 -1.76 17.97
N PRO A 224 -6.74 -2.80 18.05
CA PRO A 224 -5.38 -2.73 18.58
C PRO A 224 -4.27 -2.98 17.58
N VAL A 225 -4.62 -3.23 16.33
CA VAL A 225 -3.65 -3.45 15.26
C VAL A 225 -3.84 -2.39 14.20
N VAL A 226 -2.75 -1.69 13.85
CA VAL A 226 -2.72 -0.74 12.72
C VAL A 226 -1.63 -1.16 11.76
N VAL A 227 -1.94 -1.20 10.46
CA VAL A 227 -0.98 -1.54 9.40
C VAL A 227 -0.67 -0.29 8.59
N ILE A 228 0.60 0.09 8.50
CA ILE A 228 1.05 1.23 7.70
C ILE A 228 1.90 0.72 6.54
N LEU A 229 1.43 0.92 5.32
CA LEU A 229 2.15 0.55 4.10
C LEU A 229 3.28 1.52 3.81
N ASN A 230 4.45 1.00 3.47
CA ASN A 230 5.56 1.82 2.99
C ASN A 230 5.25 2.26 1.54
N PRO A 231 5.10 3.57 1.26
CA PRO A 231 4.81 4.06 -0.08
C PRO A 231 5.95 3.81 -1.08
N THR A 232 7.18 3.64 -0.60
CA THR A 232 8.36 3.38 -1.43
C THR A 232 8.56 1.90 -1.71
N LEU A 233 7.76 1.01 -1.12
CA LEU A 233 7.96 -0.45 -1.15
C LEU A 233 9.38 -0.85 -0.70
N GLY A 234 10.00 -0.05 0.18
CA GLY A 234 11.36 -0.25 0.65
C GLY A 234 12.46 0.11 -0.35
N SER A 235 12.14 0.70 -1.51
CA SER A 235 13.15 1.09 -2.51
C SER A 235 13.87 2.40 -2.18
N GLU A 236 13.29 3.22 -1.32
CA GLU A 236 13.85 4.48 -0.85
C GLU A 236 13.67 4.60 0.66
N ASP A 237 14.57 5.36 1.30
CA ASP A 237 14.44 5.72 2.70
C ASP A 237 13.13 6.48 2.91
N TRP A 238 12.41 6.13 3.96
CA TRP A 238 11.13 6.73 4.28
C TRP A 238 11.01 7.01 5.77
N VAL A 239 10.33 8.10 6.13
CA VAL A 239 10.10 8.46 7.53
C VAL A 239 8.60 8.49 7.79
N PHE A 240 8.14 7.55 8.61
CA PHE A 240 6.77 7.54 9.10
C PHE A 240 6.65 8.26 10.43
N LYS A 241 5.60 9.06 10.61
CA LYS A 241 5.33 9.79 11.85
C LYS A 241 4.12 9.22 12.58
N TRP A 242 4.33 8.75 13.80
CA TRP A 242 3.26 8.33 14.69
C TRP A 242 3.03 9.40 15.75
N THR A 243 1.79 9.79 16.01
CA THR A 243 1.45 10.69 17.10
C THR A 243 0.50 10.03 18.08
N ASP A 244 0.88 10.06 19.34
CA ASP A 244 0.14 9.54 20.48
C ASP A 244 0.17 10.58 21.64
N PRO A 245 -0.41 10.29 22.82
CA PRO A 245 -0.41 11.22 23.95
C PRO A 245 1.00 11.61 24.46
N GLU A 246 2.04 10.84 24.15
CA GLU A 246 3.43 11.17 24.52
C GLU A 246 4.12 12.08 23.47
N GLY A 247 3.47 12.32 22.33
CA GLY A 247 3.94 13.22 21.27
C GLY A 247 4.14 12.52 19.94
N THR A 248 4.99 13.11 19.09
CA THR A 248 5.27 12.59 17.74
C THR A 248 6.59 11.82 17.69
N HIS A 249 6.50 10.58 17.25
CA HIS A 249 7.60 9.63 17.09
C HIS A 249 7.89 9.42 15.60
N ARG A 250 9.17 9.37 15.23
CA ARG A 250 9.61 9.27 13.83
C ARG A 250 10.27 7.91 13.61
N PHE A 251 9.68 7.05 12.81
CA PHE A 251 10.24 5.76 12.43
C PHE A 251 11.02 5.93 11.14
N TYR A 252 12.33 5.67 11.18
CA TYR A 252 13.17 5.72 9.98
C TYR A 252 13.21 4.36 9.33
N ILE A 253 12.62 4.27 8.14
CA ILE A 253 12.44 3.05 7.38
C ILE A 253 13.49 3.02 6.28
N GLU A 254 14.58 2.30 6.54
CA GLU A 254 15.71 2.17 5.62
C GLU A 254 15.29 1.53 4.29
N ALA A 255 15.84 2.05 3.20
CA ALA A 255 15.85 1.40 1.91
C ALA A 255 16.49 0.01 2.03
N LEU A 256 15.98 -0.92 1.24
CA LEU A 256 16.44 -2.31 1.21
C LEU A 256 16.80 -2.70 -0.21
N GLU A 257 17.85 -3.51 -0.32
CA GLU A 257 18.20 -4.16 -1.58
C GLU A 257 17.29 -5.37 -1.84
N GLY A 258 17.02 -5.62 -3.12
CA GLY A 258 16.24 -6.76 -3.59
C GLY A 258 14.86 -6.38 -4.14
N GLU A 259 14.24 -7.31 -4.86
CA GLU A 259 12.88 -7.13 -5.36
C GLU A 259 11.87 -7.37 -4.23
N ILE A 260 11.24 -6.30 -3.76
CA ILE A 260 10.23 -6.35 -2.70
C ILE A 260 8.83 -6.43 -3.30
N GLU A 261 7.94 -7.17 -2.64
CA GLU A 261 6.55 -7.38 -3.04
C GLU A 261 5.54 -6.85 -2.00
N ALA A 262 5.92 -6.81 -0.72
CA ALA A 262 5.19 -6.13 0.33
C ALA A 262 6.16 -5.52 1.35
N ASP A 263 5.87 -4.32 1.85
CA ASP A 263 6.66 -3.68 2.91
C ASP A 263 5.77 -2.76 3.75
N PHE A 264 5.65 -3.07 5.03
CA PHE A 264 4.72 -2.38 5.92
C PHE A 264 5.16 -2.45 7.38
N LEU A 265 4.70 -1.49 8.17
CA LEU A 265 4.76 -1.50 9.63
C LEU A 265 3.47 -2.07 10.19
N VAL A 266 3.57 -2.85 11.26
CA VAL A 266 2.45 -3.25 12.10
C VAL A 266 2.67 -2.68 13.49
N PHE A 267 1.68 -1.93 13.96
CA PHE A 267 1.55 -1.49 15.34
C PHE A 267 0.59 -2.45 16.04
N TRP A 268 0.97 -2.92 17.22
CA TRP A 268 0.16 -3.84 18.03
C TRP A 268 0.25 -3.45 19.50
N GLU A 269 -0.90 -3.36 20.15
CA GLU A 269 -1.06 -3.05 21.58
C GLU A 269 -1.13 -4.33 22.42
N ASP A 270 -0.04 -4.73 23.08
CA ASP A 270 0.01 -5.98 23.83
C ASP A 270 -0.78 -5.99 25.13
N LEU A 271 -1.39 -4.89 25.57
CA LEU A 271 -2.39 -4.93 26.64
C LEU A 271 -3.80 -5.23 26.15
N PHE A 272 -4.03 -5.31 24.83
CA PHE A 272 -5.38 -5.56 24.34
C PHE A 272 -5.79 -7.04 24.52
N ASN A 273 -6.59 -7.27 25.56
CA ASN A 273 -7.37 -8.50 25.72
C ASN A 273 -8.79 -8.13 26.17
N PRO A 274 -9.81 -8.20 25.30
CA PRO A 274 -11.16 -7.80 25.68
C PRO A 274 -11.85 -8.77 26.64
N ALA A 275 -11.37 -10.02 26.77
CA ALA A 275 -11.82 -10.94 27.80
C ALA A 275 -11.21 -10.61 29.18
N HIS A 276 -10.02 -9.99 29.17
CA HIS A 276 -9.28 -9.60 30.37
C HIS A 276 -8.77 -8.15 30.25
N PRO A 277 -9.69 -7.15 30.18
CA PRO A 277 -9.31 -5.80 29.83
C PRO A 277 -8.52 -5.13 30.97
N PRO A 278 -7.44 -4.39 30.67
CA PRO A 278 -6.79 -3.52 31.63
C PRO A 278 -7.71 -2.35 32.01
N ALA A 279 -7.34 -1.62 33.08
CA ALA A 279 -8.07 -0.42 33.50
C ALA A 279 -8.02 0.71 32.44
N ALA A 280 -6.88 0.86 31.78
CA ALA A 280 -6.67 1.77 30.67
C ALA A 280 -5.73 1.10 29.66
N ILE A 281 -5.85 1.49 28.40
CA ILE A 281 -4.84 1.14 27.41
C ILE A 281 -3.72 2.17 27.53
N ASP A 282 -2.50 1.67 27.56
CA ASP A 282 -1.30 2.48 27.55
C ASP A 282 -0.76 2.60 26.12
N ASP A 283 0.56 2.57 25.98
CA ASP A 283 1.26 3.15 24.85
C ASP A 283 1.09 2.35 23.55
N TRP A 284 0.19 2.85 22.70
CA TRP A 284 -0.19 2.31 21.39
C TRP A 284 0.94 1.97 20.40
N LYS A 285 2.17 2.43 20.63
CA LYS A 285 3.36 2.10 19.81
C LYS A 285 4.31 1.15 20.53
N ASP A 286 3.86 0.45 21.57
CA ASP A 286 4.72 -0.40 22.39
C ASP A 286 5.27 -1.60 21.64
N HIS A 287 4.60 -2.03 20.57
CA HIS A 287 5.13 -3.01 19.63
C HIS A 287 4.97 -2.53 18.20
N VAL A 288 6.10 -2.28 17.55
CA VAL A 288 6.15 -1.85 16.16
C VAL A 288 7.13 -2.72 15.40
N VAL A 289 6.63 -3.40 14.38
CA VAL A 289 7.39 -4.35 13.57
C VAL A 289 7.22 -4.02 12.09
N ARG A 290 8.34 -3.92 11.38
CA ARG A 290 8.35 -3.88 9.91
C ARG A 290 8.42 -5.29 9.37
N ILE A 291 7.56 -5.57 8.39
CA ILE A 291 7.51 -6.84 7.69
C ILE A 291 7.73 -6.54 6.21
N THR A 292 8.69 -7.27 5.63
CA THR A 292 9.05 -7.15 4.23
C THR A 292 8.98 -8.54 3.59
N ALA A 293 8.22 -8.69 2.52
CA ALA A 293 8.17 -9.90 1.70
C ALA A 293 8.91 -9.65 0.38
N PHE A 294 9.86 -10.53 0.06
CA PHE A 294 10.67 -10.44 -1.15
C PHE A 294 10.11 -11.33 -2.27
N ALA A 295 10.39 -10.97 -3.52
CA ALA A 295 9.96 -11.71 -4.71
C ALA A 295 10.53 -13.12 -4.80
N ASN A 296 11.60 -13.42 -4.05
CA ASN A 296 12.19 -14.75 -3.94
C ASN A 296 11.53 -15.63 -2.87
N GLY A 297 10.39 -15.22 -2.29
CA GLY A 297 9.66 -15.97 -1.27
C GLY A 297 10.17 -15.80 0.15
N THR A 298 11.31 -15.12 0.34
CA THR A 298 11.87 -14.87 1.68
C THR A 298 11.20 -13.69 2.36
N TYR A 299 11.29 -13.66 3.70
CA TYR A 299 10.73 -12.59 4.52
C TYR A 299 11.80 -11.93 5.36
N ARG A 300 11.55 -10.67 5.74
CA ARG A 300 12.32 -9.95 6.76
C ARG A 300 11.38 -9.38 7.80
N ILE A 301 11.71 -9.63 9.06
CA ILE A 301 11.07 -9.01 10.22
C ILE A 301 12.07 -8.07 10.87
N ALA A 302 11.70 -6.81 11.08
CA ALA A 302 12.52 -5.86 11.79
C ALA A 302 11.73 -5.19 12.91
N VAL A 303 12.18 -5.37 14.14
CA VAL A 303 11.52 -4.82 15.34
C VAL A 303 12.05 -3.42 15.60
N TYR A 304 11.17 -2.43 15.64
CA TYR A 304 11.51 -1.04 15.99
C TYR A 304 11.32 -0.77 17.47
N VAL A 305 10.18 -1.23 17.99
CA VAL A 305 9.80 -1.09 19.38
C VAL A 305 9.18 -2.42 19.83
N ALA A 306 9.59 -2.89 21.00
CA ALA A 306 8.93 -3.97 21.72
C ALA A 306 9.20 -3.77 23.21
N LYS A 307 8.28 -3.10 23.90
CA LYS A 307 8.45 -2.70 25.30
C LYS A 307 7.90 -3.72 26.28
N GLY A 308 8.06 -3.38 27.56
CA GLY A 308 7.24 -3.95 28.63
C GLY A 308 7.77 -5.25 29.25
N GLY A 309 6.92 -5.79 30.13
CA GLY A 309 7.18 -7.00 30.93
C GLY A 309 7.02 -8.30 30.15
N TYR A 310 6.30 -8.30 29.04
CA TYR A 310 5.99 -9.50 28.29
C TYR A 310 7.21 -10.06 27.54
N ALA A 311 7.33 -11.39 27.53
CA ALA A 311 8.10 -12.03 26.47
C ALA A 311 7.26 -11.96 25.19
N GLN A 312 7.89 -11.61 24.06
CA GLN A 312 7.18 -11.43 22.79
C GLN A 312 7.67 -12.47 21.79
N ARG A 313 6.74 -13.16 21.13
CA ARG A 313 7.04 -14.16 20.10
C ARG A 313 6.44 -13.73 18.77
N PHE A 314 7.26 -13.84 17.73
CA PHE A 314 6.91 -13.43 16.38
C PHE A 314 6.86 -14.65 15.48
N TYR A 315 5.78 -14.81 14.73
CA TYR A 315 5.59 -15.94 13.83
C TYR A 315 5.21 -15.45 12.42
N LEU A 316 5.66 -16.20 11.42
CA LEU A 316 5.12 -16.15 10.06
C LEU A 316 4.58 -17.53 9.69
N THR A 317 3.26 -17.66 9.60
CA THR A 317 2.64 -18.98 9.46
C THR A 317 1.36 -18.98 8.65
N ASN A 318 0.97 -20.15 8.15
CA ASN A 318 -0.33 -20.39 7.51
C ASN A 318 -1.19 -21.37 8.31
N ILE A 319 -0.76 -21.76 9.52
CA ILE A 319 -1.50 -22.71 10.34
C ILE A 319 -2.69 -22.04 11.03
N ASP A 320 -3.56 -22.88 11.58
CA ASP A 320 -4.67 -22.42 12.41
C ASP A 320 -4.14 -21.62 13.62
N PRO A 321 -4.69 -20.41 13.89
CA PRO A 321 -4.26 -19.57 15.01
C PRO A 321 -4.38 -20.24 16.38
N SER A 322 -5.29 -21.20 16.57
CA SER A 322 -5.44 -21.95 17.82
C SER A 322 -4.26 -22.89 18.11
N LYS A 323 -3.47 -23.23 17.08
CA LYS A 323 -2.33 -24.14 17.15
C LYS A 323 -0.98 -23.42 17.19
N ILE A 324 -0.97 -22.09 17.30
CA ILE A 324 0.29 -21.32 17.24
C ILE A 324 1.30 -21.73 18.31
N LEU A 325 0.83 -22.25 19.45
CA LEU A 325 1.70 -22.71 20.54
C LEU A 325 2.48 -23.98 20.20
N GLU A 326 2.10 -24.69 19.13
CA GLU A 326 2.79 -25.87 18.60
C GLU A 326 3.95 -25.47 17.66
N GLU A 327 3.97 -24.22 17.17
CA GLU A 327 4.97 -23.73 16.23
C GLU A 327 6.22 -23.19 16.91
N THR A 328 7.33 -23.26 16.17
CA THR A 328 8.55 -22.54 16.57
C THR A 328 8.44 -21.09 16.11
N PRO A 329 8.56 -20.10 17.03
CA PRO A 329 8.58 -18.71 16.62
C PRO A 329 9.82 -18.40 15.79
N GLU A 330 9.65 -17.53 14.80
CA GLU A 330 10.76 -16.95 14.04
C GLU A 330 11.72 -16.21 14.99
N TYR A 331 11.15 -15.66 16.06
CA TYR A 331 11.92 -14.95 17.04
C TYR A 331 11.22 -14.81 18.41
N VAL A 332 12.03 -14.77 19.48
CA VAL A 332 11.59 -14.56 20.87
C VAL A 332 12.36 -13.42 21.53
N LYS A 333 11.63 -12.42 21.99
CA LYS A 333 12.10 -11.41 22.94
C LYS A 333 11.92 -11.92 24.37
N PRO A 334 12.97 -11.93 25.20
CA PRO A 334 12.84 -12.27 26.61
C PRO A 334 11.87 -11.33 27.37
N GLY A 335 11.20 -11.87 28.39
CA GLY A 335 10.38 -11.10 29.32
C GLY A 335 11.20 -10.03 30.04
N GLY A 336 10.58 -8.89 30.32
CA GLY A 336 11.21 -7.74 30.98
C GLY A 336 12.25 -6.98 30.16
N ALA A 337 12.67 -7.50 28.99
CA ALA A 337 13.55 -6.76 28.10
C ALA A 337 12.81 -5.54 27.51
N TYR A 338 13.50 -4.41 27.39
CA TYR A 338 12.93 -3.21 26.77
C TYR A 338 13.66 -2.91 25.46
N TRP A 339 12.97 -3.02 24.33
CA TRP A 339 13.57 -2.78 23.03
C TRP A 339 13.07 -1.51 22.38
N LYS A 340 13.97 -0.55 22.34
CA LYS A 340 13.79 0.72 21.65
C LYS A 340 15.17 1.23 21.28
N LYS A 341 15.37 1.58 20.02
CA LYS A 341 16.61 2.21 19.55
C LYS A 341 16.26 3.57 18.96
N VAL A 342 16.82 4.63 19.53
CA VAL A 342 16.67 6.00 19.04
C VAL A 342 18.03 6.53 18.61
N GLU A 343 18.16 6.94 17.35
CA GLU A 343 19.36 7.56 16.80
C GLU A 343 18.97 8.84 16.06
N ASN A 344 19.60 9.96 16.39
CA ASN A 344 19.34 11.26 15.79
C ASN A 344 17.86 11.69 15.81
N GLY A 345 17.11 11.28 16.85
CA GLY A 345 15.67 11.57 16.99
C GLY A 345 14.74 10.64 16.19
N TYR A 346 15.27 9.56 15.60
CA TYR A 346 14.50 8.56 14.88
C TYR A 346 14.53 7.20 15.59
N LEU A 347 13.36 6.55 15.64
CA LEU A 347 13.24 5.14 15.96
C LEU A 347 13.81 4.30 14.82
N ARG A 348 14.75 3.44 15.15
CA ARG A 348 15.48 2.55 14.24
C ARG A 348 15.21 1.09 14.60
N PRO A 349 15.35 0.15 13.65
CA PRO A 349 15.22 -1.26 13.98
C PRO A 349 16.31 -1.67 14.98
N ILE A 350 15.91 -2.35 16.06
CA ILE A 350 16.83 -2.89 17.08
C ILE A 350 17.24 -4.34 16.78
N LYS A 351 16.36 -5.09 16.12
CA LYS A 351 16.58 -6.47 15.72
C LYS A 351 16.03 -6.69 14.32
N VAL A 352 16.75 -7.47 13.53
CA VAL A 352 16.40 -7.79 12.14
C VAL A 352 16.63 -9.28 11.92
N PHE A 353 15.62 -9.94 11.36
CA PHE A 353 15.62 -11.36 11.04
C PHE A 353 15.31 -11.53 9.57
N LYS A 354 16.14 -12.28 8.86
CA LYS A 354 15.85 -12.74 7.50
C LYS A 354 15.42 -14.20 7.62
N ILE A 355 14.28 -14.51 7.01
CA ILE A 355 13.64 -15.81 7.06
C ILE A 355 13.67 -16.34 5.64
N SER A 356 14.53 -17.34 5.40
CA SER A 356 14.56 -18.08 4.15
C SER A 356 13.36 -19.03 4.09
N GLU A 357 12.89 -19.39 2.90
CA GLU A 357 11.97 -20.53 2.78
C GLU A 357 12.65 -21.78 3.34
N SER A 358 11.94 -22.49 4.22
CA SER A 358 12.34 -23.79 4.80
C SER A 358 11.92 -24.93 3.89
#